data_AF-A0A2J6HP42-F1
#
_entry.id   AF-A0A2J6HP42-F1
#
_cell.length_a   1.000
_cell.length_b   1.000
_cell.length_c   1.000
_cell.angle_alpha   90.00
_cell.angle_beta   90.00
_cell.angle_gamma   90.00
#
_symmetry.space_group_name_H-M   'P 1'
#
loop_
_entity.id
_entity.type
_entity.pdbx_description
1 polymer ?
#
loop_
_entity_poly.entity_id
_entity_poly.type
_entity_poly.pdbx_seq_one_letter_code
_entity_poly.pdbx_strand_id
1 'polypeptide(L)'
;MKHIVQILIPITILLGLVSCSKTDIQQFIYAGISSGDYITYYENDPPESLAFEYPSSGSSYSIDIDEDGEDDITFGFVGSASPGHSSFSMKVTAAEETEICTGTATGLAAQLEEGVIIDENRTWGSGEHTMHSYSYMTGETASLTGDWVNQGLYYIGFRKENRKQHQYGWVEINMEAGSSWFINSYAFITK
;
A
#
# COMPACT_ATOMS: atom_id res chain seq x y z
N MET A 1 75.48 -10.78 42.72
CA MET A 1 74.09 -11.24 42.48
C MET A 1 73.39 -10.21 41.63
N LYS A 2 73.05 -10.52 40.38
CA LYS A 2 72.34 -9.62 39.45
C LYS A 2 70.85 -9.91 39.56
N HIS A 3 70.06 -8.95 40.01
CA HIS A 3 68.60 -9.05 40.02
C HIS A 3 68.08 -8.80 38.60
N ILE A 4 67.55 -9.85 37.98
CA ILE A 4 66.81 -9.78 36.71
C ILE A 4 65.38 -9.36 37.07
N VAL A 5 65.03 -8.12 36.73
CA VAL A 5 63.66 -7.60 36.83
C VAL A 5 62.90 -8.06 35.60
N GLN A 6 62.05 -9.07 35.75
CA GLN A 6 61.11 -9.50 34.71
C GLN A 6 59.95 -8.50 34.65
N ILE A 7 59.90 -7.70 33.59
CA ILE A 7 58.79 -6.82 33.27
C ILE A 7 57.70 -7.67 32.60
N LEU A 8 56.61 -7.94 33.32
CA LEU A 8 55.38 -8.48 32.72
C LEU A 8 54.70 -7.36 31.92
N ILE A 9 54.64 -7.52 30.60
CA ILE A 9 53.83 -6.67 29.72
C ILE A 9 52.42 -7.29 29.68
N PRO A 10 51.38 -6.61 30.19
CA PRO A 10 50.01 -7.11 30.09
C PRO A 10 49.56 -7.03 28.62
N ILE A 11 49.41 -8.19 27.99
CA ILE A 11 48.77 -8.36 26.68
C ILE A 11 47.31 -7.95 26.86
N THR A 12 46.99 -6.71 26.49
CA THR A 12 45.62 -6.20 26.47
C THR A 12 44.95 -6.80 25.24
N ILE A 13 44.12 -7.82 25.45
CA ILE A 13 43.27 -8.39 24.41
C ILE A 13 42.27 -7.30 24.01
N LEU A 14 42.58 -6.61 22.92
CA LEU A 14 41.69 -5.67 22.27
C LEU A 14 40.57 -6.50 21.63
N LEU A 15 39.50 -6.75 22.39
CA LEU A 15 38.23 -7.18 21.83
C LEU A 15 37.75 -6.06 20.92
N GLY A 16 38.06 -6.19 19.63
CA GLY A 16 37.41 -5.44 18.59
C GLY A 16 35.93 -5.76 18.64
N LEU A 17 35.17 -4.91 19.32
CA LEU A 17 33.74 -4.82 19.14
C LEU A 17 33.55 -4.48 17.67
N VAL A 18 33.25 -5.50 16.87
CA VAL A 18 32.66 -5.32 15.55
C VAL A 18 31.38 -4.56 15.83
N SER A 19 31.45 -3.24 15.66
CA SER A 19 30.27 -2.40 15.62
C SER A 19 29.51 -2.88 14.40
N CYS A 20 28.58 -3.80 14.64
CA CYS A 20 27.56 -4.15 13.69
C CYS A 20 26.74 -2.87 13.54
N SER A 21 27.10 -2.04 12.56
CA SER A 21 26.27 -0.90 12.19
C SER A 21 24.94 -1.51 11.78
N LYS A 22 23.93 -1.39 12.65
CA LYS A 22 22.55 -1.62 12.25
C LYS A 22 22.32 -0.62 11.13
N THR A 23 22.28 -1.11 9.89
CA THR A 23 21.78 -0.30 8.79
C THR A 23 20.35 0.03 9.18
N ASP A 24 20.09 1.31 9.45
CA ASP A 24 18.73 1.77 9.73
C ASP A 24 17.89 1.46 8.49
N ILE A 25 16.92 0.57 8.66
CA ILE A 25 16.05 0.12 7.58
C ILE A 25 15.20 1.33 7.19
N GLN A 26 15.11 1.61 5.90
CA GLN A 26 14.23 2.65 5.39
C GLN A 26 12.80 2.42 5.90
N GLN A 27 12.27 3.36 6.68
CA GLN A 27 10.93 3.28 7.29
C GLN A 27 9.86 4.04 6.46
N PHE A 28 10.14 4.34 5.20
CA PHE A 28 9.22 5.10 4.35
C PHE A 28 9.43 4.78 2.87
N ILE A 29 8.38 4.93 2.07
CA ILE A 29 8.43 4.84 0.61
C ILE A 29 7.77 6.09 0.02
N TYR A 30 8.27 6.56 -1.13
CA TYR A 30 7.59 7.60 -1.90
C TYR A 30 6.59 6.93 -2.85
N ALA A 31 5.35 7.41 -2.89
CA ALA A 31 4.39 6.97 -3.91
C ALA A 31 4.99 7.12 -5.32
N GLY A 32 4.90 6.07 -6.14
CA GLY A 32 5.46 6.03 -7.51
C GLY A 32 6.95 5.64 -7.61
N ILE A 33 7.67 5.44 -6.51
CA ILE A 33 9.08 5.00 -6.60
C ILE A 33 9.18 3.53 -7.05
N SER A 34 9.79 3.29 -8.21
CA SER A 34 9.89 1.96 -8.84
C SER A 34 11.29 1.34 -8.77
N SER A 35 12.27 2.00 -8.12
CA SER A 35 13.62 1.48 -8.00
C SER A 35 14.31 1.94 -6.72
N GLY A 36 15.24 1.12 -6.22
CA GLY A 36 16.02 1.38 -5.00
C GLY A 36 16.53 0.08 -4.39
N ASP A 37 17.53 0.17 -3.50
CA ASP A 37 18.19 -1.02 -2.90
C ASP A 37 17.24 -1.94 -2.12
N TYR A 38 16.11 -1.41 -1.67
CA TYR A 38 15.12 -2.12 -0.86
C TYR A 38 13.71 -2.06 -1.46
N ILE A 39 13.58 -1.73 -2.74
CA ILE A 39 12.27 -1.61 -3.39
C ILE A 39 12.03 -2.83 -4.26
N THR A 40 10.96 -3.55 -3.96
CA THR A 40 10.38 -4.51 -4.90
C THR A 40 9.25 -3.83 -5.63
N TYR A 41 9.27 -3.95 -6.96
CA TYR A 41 8.33 -3.32 -7.88
C TYR A 41 7.73 -4.38 -8.80
N TYR A 42 6.41 -4.33 -8.95
CA TYR A 42 5.66 -5.19 -9.86
C TYR A 42 4.83 -4.32 -10.81
N GLU A 43 4.89 -4.63 -12.09
CA GLU A 43 4.12 -3.98 -13.15
C GLU A 43 3.13 -4.98 -13.74
N ASN A 44 1.87 -4.57 -13.85
CA ASN A 44 0.85 -5.29 -14.59
C ASN A 44 0.90 -4.83 -16.05
N ASP A 45 1.39 -5.68 -16.95
CA ASP A 45 1.39 -5.45 -18.39
C ASP A 45 0.67 -6.59 -19.13
N PRO A 46 -0.61 -6.40 -19.55
CA PRO A 46 -1.37 -5.15 -19.50
C PRO A 46 -1.89 -4.82 -18.07
N PRO A 47 -2.29 -3.55 -17.81
CA PRO A 47 -2.91 -3.18 -16.55
C PRO A 47 -4.16 -3.98 -16.23
N GLU A 48 -4.40 -4.24 -14.95
CA GLU A 48 -5.53 -5.04 -14.51
C GLU A 48 -6.79 -4.18 -14.44
N SER A 49 -7.79 -4.53 -15.25
CA SER A 49 -9.01 -3.76 -15.42
C SER A 49 -10.08 -4.19 -14.41
N LEU A 50 -10.50 -3.25 -13.57
CA LEU A 50 -11.66 -3.35 -12.70
C LEU A 50 -12.77 -2.47 -13.26
N ALA A 51 -13.73 -3.14 -13.91
CA ALA A 51 -14.89 -2.49 -14.48
C ALA A 51 -16.18 -3.18 -14.04
N PHE A 52 -17.26 -2.41 -14.02
CA PHE A 52 -18.61 -2.95 -13.96
C PHE A 52 -19.10 -3.29 -15.37
N GLU A 53 -19.43 -4.56 -15.57
CA GLU A 53 -20.04 -5.05 -16.80
C GLU A 53 -21.47 -5.50 -16.50
N TYR A 54 -22.49 -4.77 -16.94
CA TYR A 54 -23.86 -5.25 -16.81
C TYR A 54 -24.05 -6.57 -17.61
N PRO A 55 -24.67 -7.63 -17.06
CA PRO A 55 -25.38 -7.71 -15.77
C PRO A 55 -24.54 -8.24 -14.59
N SER A 56 -23.23 -8.40 -14.74
CA SER A 56 -22.33 -8.75 -13.64
C SER A 56 -22.41 -7.72 -12.52
N SER A 57 -22.37 -8.19 -11.28
CA SER A 57 -22.45 -7.35 -10.09
C SER A 57 -21.09 -6.89 -9.57
N GLY A 58 -19.98 -7.37 -10.12
CA GLY A 58 -18.66 -6.89 -9.72
C GLY A 58 -17.45 -7.58 -10.35
N SER A 59 -16.27 -7.05 -10.04
CA SER A 59 -14.94 -7.55 -10.37
C SER A 59 -14.00 -7.30 -9.18
N SER A 60 -12.93 -8.09 -9.06
CA SER A 60 -11.94 -7.93 -8.00
C SER A 60 -10.54 -8.30 -8.45
N TYR A 61 -9.54 -7.69 -7.81
CA TYR A 61 -8.12 -7.99 -7.99
C TYR A 61 -7.45 -8.03 -6.62
N SER A 62 -6.69 -9.08 -6.37
CA SER A 62 -5.96 -9.28 -5.11
C SER A 62 -4.46 -9.24 -5.32
N ILE A 63 -3.74 -8.79 -4.29
CA ILE A 63 -2.28 -8.74 -4.23
C ILE A 63 -1.83 -9.52 -3.00
N ASP A 64 -0.93 -10.48 -3.19
CA ASP A 64 -0.15 -11.18 -2.16
C ASP A 64 1.25 -10.52 -2.14
N ILE A 65 1.56 -9.78 -1.07
CA ILE A 65 2.76 -8.93 -1.00
C ILE A 65 4.00 -9.74 -0.63
N ASP A 66 3.87 -10.75 0.24
CA ASP A 66 4.99 -11.56 0.72
C ASP A 66 5.04 -12.97 0.12
N GLU A 67 4.22 -13.24 -0.89
CA GLU A 67 4.16 -14.48 -1.67
C GLU A 67 3.94 -15.71 -0.76
N ASP A 68 3.16 -15.54 0.31
CA ASP A 68 2.86 -16.60 1.27
C ASP A 68 1.63 -17.45 0.88
N GLY A 69 0.94 -17.05 -0.19
CA GLY A 69 -0.26 -17.69 -0.71
C GLY A 69 -1.56 -17.13 -0.16
N GLU A 70 -1.52 -16.09 0.67
CA GLU A 70 -2.68 -15.36 1.18
C GLU A 70 -2.75 -13.94 0.59
N ASP A 71 -3.95 -13.51 0.19
CA ASP A 71 -4.15 -12.16 -0.35
C ASP A 71 -4.06 -11.12 0.78
N ASP A 72 -3.21 -10.10 0.60
CA ASP A 72 -3.04 -9.01 1.55
C ASP A 72 -3.98 -7.83 1.33
N ILE A 73 -4.19 -7.52 0.06
CA ILE A 73 -4.99 -6.38 -0.39
C ILE A 73 -5.89 -6.85 -1.51
N THR A 74 -7.19 -6.64 -1.35
CA THR A 74 -8.17 -6.90 -2.41
C THR A 74 -8.88 -5.62 -2.80
N PHE A 75 -8.80 -5.27 -4.07
CA PHE A 75 -9.60 -4.25 -4.70
C PHE A 75 -10.88 -4.86 -5.24
N GLY A 76 -12.02 -4.24 -4.93
CA GLY A 76 -13.34 -4.71 -5.33
C GLY A 76 -14.15 -3.61 -5.98
N PHE A 77 -14.68 -3.90 -7.16
CA PHE A 77 -15.67 -3.07 -7.84
C PHE A 77 -17.02 -3.77 -7.74
N VAL A 78 -18.01 -3.13 -7.11
CA VAL A 78 -19.37 -3.69 -6.99
C VAL A 78 -20.37 -2.67 -7.52
N GLY A 79 -21.33 -3.10 -8.32
CA GLY A 79 -22.32 -2.19 -8.88
C GLY A 79 -23.64 -2.85 -9.25
N SER A 80 -24.62 -1.99 -9.53
CA SER A 80 -25.93 -2.37 -10.03
C SER A 80 -26.47 -1.27 -10.95
N ALA A 81 -27.13 -1.67 -12.02
CA ALA A 81 -27.80 -0.75 -12.93
C ALA A 81 -29.14 -1.30 -13.38
N SER A 82 -30.14 -0.44 -13.46
CA SER A 82 -31.46 -0.71 -14.00
C SER A 82 -32.04 0.56 -14.63
N PRO A 83 -33.14 0.50 -15.40
CA PRO A 83 -33.77 1.69 -15.93
C PRO A 83 -34.13 2.67 -14.81
N GLY A 84 -33.44 3.82 -14.81
CA GLY A 84 -33.64 4.88 -13.84
C GLY A 84 -32.91 4.72 -12.51
N HIS A 85 -32.02 3.75 -12.35
CA HIS A 85 -31.15 3.61 -11.18
C HIS A 85 -29.75 3.09 -11.59
N SER A 86 -28.70 3.67 -11.02
CA SER A 86 -27.32 3.20 -11.18
C SER A 86 -26.55 3.44 -9.90
N SER A 87 -25.87 2.43 -9.39
CA SER A 87 -24.99 2.55 -8.24
C SER A 87 -23.75 1.70 -8.41
N PHE A 88 -22.61 2.20 -7.95
CA PHE A 88 -21.39 1.41 -7.88
C PHE A 88 -20.48 1.90 -6.77
N SER A 89 -19.60 1.04 -6.30
CA SER A 89 -18.58 1.34 -5.31
C SER A 89 -17.31 0.60 -5.63
N MET A 90 -16.20 1.36 -5.61
CA MET A 90 -14.84 0.86 -5.62
C MET A 90 -14.32 0.86 -4.19
N LYS A 91 -13.80 -0.28 -3.74
CA LYS A 91 -13.32 -0.50 -2.39
C LYS A 91 -11.98 -1.20 -2.39
N VAL A 92 -11.26 -1.06 -1.30
CA VAL A 92 -10.04 -1.79 -0.99
C VAL A 92 -10.19 -2.45 0.37
N THR A 93 -9.81 -3.70 0.49
CA THR A 93 -9.89 -4.48 1.73
C THR A 93 -8.50 -4.96 2.11
N ALA A 94 -8.10 -4.66 3.34
CA ALA A 94 -6.85 -5.12 3.93
C ALA A 94 -7.05 -6.41 4.75
N ALA A 95 -6.13 -7.36 4.65
CA ALA A 95 -6.07 -8.55 5.50
C ALA A 95 -5.68 -8.24 6.97
N GLU A 96 -5.59 -9.26 7.84
CA GLU A 96 -5.42 -9.10 9.30
C GLU A 96 -4.13 -8.35 9.70
N GLU A 97 -3.05 -8.48 8.92
CA GLU A 97 -1.75 -7.85 9.18
C GLU A 97 -1.47 -6.64 8.27
N THR A 98 -2.41 -6.29 7.42
CA THR A 98 -2.28 -5.21 6.43
C THR A 98 -3.23 -4.07 6.77
N GLU A 99 -2.77 -2.85 6.59
CA GLU A 99 -3.55 -1.63 6.79
C GLU A 99 -3.43 -0.71 5.58
N ILE A 100 -4.50 0.02 5.30
CA ILE A 100 -4.59 0.97 4.20
C ILE A 100 -4.47 2.39 4.75
N CYS A 101 -3.78 3.26 4.01
CA CYS A 101 -3.73 4.68 4.31
C CYS A 101 -5.14 5.28 4.19
N THR A 102 -5.69 5.77 5.29
CA THR A 102 -7.06 6.29 5.33
C THR A 102 -7.12 7.74 4.88
N GLY A 103 -8.23 8.09 4.25
CA GLY A 103 -8.53 9.39 3.68
C GLY A 103 -9.05 10.44 4.67
N THR A 104 -9.89 11.33 4.17
CA THR A 104 -10.50 12.44 4.93
C THR A 104 -11.41 11.99 6.07
N ALA A 105 -11.91 10.76 6.03
CA ALA A 105 -12.73 10.15 7.07
C ALA A 105 -12.36 8.67 7.29
N THR A 106 -12.63 8.17 8.49
CA THR A 106 -12.49 6.74 8.80
C THR A 106 -13.35 5.90 7.86
N GLY A 107 -12.78 4.84 7.30
CA GLY A 107 -13.45 3.98 6.31
C GLY A 107 -13.36 4.47 4.87
N LEU A 108 -12.68 5.60 4.61
CA LEU A 108 -12.31 6.03 3.26
C LEU A 108 -10.83 5.74 3.02
N ALA A 109 -10.50 5.32 1.80
CA ALA A 109 -9.13 5.14 1.36
C ALA A 109 -8.57 6.47 0.85
N ALA A 110 -7.35 6.84 1.28
CA ALA A 110 -6.71 8.06 0.83
C ALA A 110 -6.39 7.98 -0.68
N GLN A 111 -6.55 9.10 -1.38
CA GLN A 111 -5.98 9.32 -2.71
C GLN A 111 -4.65 10.06 -2.55
N LEU A 112 -3.54 9.45 -2.94
CA LEU A 112 -2.20 10.03 -2.86
C LEU A 112 -1.69 10.43 -4.24
N GLU A 113 -0.97 11.54 -4.30
CA GLU A 113 -0.22 11.96 -5.50
C GLU A 113 1.16 11.28 -5.54
N GLU A 114 1.80 11.32 -6.71
CA GLU A 114 3.18 10.86 -6.87
C GLU A 114 4.14 11.64 -5.95
N GLY A 115 5.15 10.96 -5.40
CA GLY A 115 6.16 11.58 -4.54
C GLY A 115 5.70 11.86 -3.11
N VAL A 116 4.46 11.52 -2.77
CA VAL A 116 3.97 11.60 -1.38
C VAL A 116 4.67 10.54 -0.52
N ILE A 117 5.19 10.96 0.65
CA ILE A 117 5.83 10.05 1.62
C ILE A 117 4.77 9.17 2.29
N ILE A 118 4.99 7.86 2.31
CA ILE A 118 4.21 6.84 3.00
C ILE A 118 5.09 6.26 4.12
N ASP A 119 4.74 6.56 5.36
CA ASP A 119 5.51 6.27 6.58
C ASP A 119 4.58 6.10 7.81
N GLU A 120 5.15 6.02 9.02
CA GLU A 120 4.37 5.88 10.25
C GLU A 120 3.46 7.08 10.58
N ASN A 121 3.69 8.24 9.97
CA ASN A 121 2.95 9.47 10.26
C ASN A 121 1.63 9.59 9.51
N ARG A 122 1.35 8.63 8.60
CA ARG A 122 0.03 8.49 7.96
C ARG A 122 -1.01 7.95 8.93
N THR A 123 -2.28 8.15 8.57
CA THR A 123 -3.40 7.49 9.27
C THR A 123 -3.65 6.16 8.59
N TRP A 124 -3.75 5.10 9.39
CA TRP A 124 -3.86 3.72 8.94
C TRP A 124 -5.15 3.09 9.46
N GLY A 125 -5.73 2.20 8.67
CA GLY A 125 -6.91 1.44 9.08
C GLY A 125 -6.95 0.07 8.43
N SER A 126 -7.40 -0.92 9.21
CA SER A 126 -7.62 -2.30 8.75
C SER A 126 -9.01 -2.48 8.11
N GLY A 127 -9.20 -3.60 7.42
CA GLY A 127 -10.49 -3.98 6.84
C GLY A 127 -10.83 -3.24 5.54
N GLU A 128 -12.13 -3.06 5.29
CA GLU A 128 -12.66 -2.48 4.06
C GLU A 128 -12.71 -0.95 4.12
N HIS A 129 -12.18 -0.28 3.10
CA HIS A 129 -12.25 1.17 2.89
C HIS A 129 -12.88 1.49 1.54
N THR A 130 -13.78 2.47 1.52
CA THR A 130 -14.37 2.98 0.28
C THR A 130 -13.41 3.96 -0.39
N MET A 131 -13.07 3.70 -1.64
CA MET A 131 -12.30 4.63 -2.46
C MET A 131 -13.24 5.63 -3.14
N HIS A 132 -14.26 5.09 -3.80
CA HIS A 132 -15.26 5.83 -4.56
C HIS A 132 -16.61 5.11 -4.47
N SER A 133 -17.69 5.86 -4.38
CA SER A 133 -19.04 5.34 -4.47
C SER A 133 -19.96 6.35 -5.16
N TYR A 134 -20.75 5.85 -6.10
CA TYR A 134 -21.69 6.61 -6.89
C TYR A 134 -23.09 5.99 -6.73
N SER A 135 -24.11 6.83 -6.60
CA SER A 135 -25.50 6.40 -6.63
C SER A 135 -26.38 7.44 -7.33
N TYR A 136 -27.24 6.98 -8.21
CA TYR A 136 -28.19 7.80 -8.95
C TYR A 136 -29.53 7.09 -9.06
N MET A 137 -30.61 7.85 -8.84
CA MET A 137 -31.99 7.44 -9.06
C MET A 137 -32.73 8.54 -9.82
N THR A 138 -33.65 8.14 -10.70
CA THR A 138 -34.45 9.08 -11.51
C THR A 138 -35.26 10.01 -10.62
N GLY A 139 -35.14 11.31 -10.85
CA GLY A 139 -35.77 12.34 -10.03
C GLY A 139 -34.94 12.78 -8.83
N GLU A 140 -33.78 12.16 -8.59
CA GLU A 140 -32.85 12.51 -7.53
C GLU A 140 -31.55 13.11 -8.10
N THR A 141 -30.80 13.80 -7.25
CA THR A 141 -29.44 14.25 -7.58
C THR A 141 -28.50 13.09 -7.36
N ALA A 142 -27.54 12.88 -8.27
CA ALA A 142 -26.52 11.87 -8.08
C ALA A 142 -25.72 12.15 -6.80
N SER A 143 -25.46 11.11 -6.03
CA SER A 143 -24.63 11.14 -4.83
C SER A 143 -23.26 10.56 -5.14
N LEU A 144 -22.21 11.25 -4.69
CA LEU A 144 -20.83 10.81 -4.79
C LEU A 144 -20.20 10.84 -3.39
N THR A 145 -19.56 9.74 -3.01
CA THR A 145 -18.84 9.62 -1.74
C THR A 145 -17.47 8.95 -1.96
N GLY A 146 -16.52 9.21 -1.07
CA GLY A 146 -15.14 8.75 -1.19
C GLY A 146 -14.17 9.89 -1.44
N ASP A 147 -12.88 9.59 -1.31
CA ASP A 147 -11.80 10.56 -1.55
C ASP A 147 -11.36 10.57 -3.03
N TRP A 148 -11.66 9.51 -3.77
CA TRP A 148 -11.25 9.35 -5.16
C TRP A 148 -12.30 9.90 -6.12
N VAL A 149 -12.38 11.23 -6.26
CA VAL A 149 -13.48 11.89 -7.01
C VAL A 149 -13.10 12.33 -8.42
N ASN A 150 -11.81 12.52 -8.70
CA ASN A 150 -11.32 13.01 -9.98
C ASN A 150 -10.64 11.88 -10.76
N GLN A 151 -10.77 11.93 -12.08
CA GLN A 151 -10.04 11.02 -12.96
C GLN A 151 -8.54 11.32 -12.90
N GLY A 152 -7.73 10.30 -13.07
CA GLY A 152 -6.29 10.43 -13.07
C GLY A 152 -5.56 9.21 -12.52
N LEU A 153 -4.24 9.33 -12.52
CA LEU A 153 -3.33 8.35 -11.97
C LEU A 153 -2.97 8.77 -10.54
N TYR A 154 -3.30 7.88 -9.60
CA TYR A 154 -3.13 8.12 -8.17
C TYR A 154 -2.60 6.88 -7.48
N TYR A 155 -2.21 7.04 -6.22
CA TYR A 155 -1.65 5.99 -5.40
C TYR A 155 -2.48 5.77 -4.15
N ILE A 156 -2.52 4.54 -3.69
CA ILE A 156 -2.99 4.18 -2.35
C ILE A 156 -1.82 3.58 -1.57
N GLY A 157 -1.58 4.11 -0.38
CA GLY A 157 -0.55 3.60 0.52
C GLY A 157 -1.07 2.42 1.34
N PHE A 158 -0.20 1.46 1.61
CA PHE A 158 -0.45 0.37 2.55
C PHE A 158 0.74 0.18 3.50
N ARG A 159 0.50 -0.50 4.61
CA ARG A 159 1.55 -1.10 5.43
C ARG A 159 1.17 -2.50 5.87
N LYS A 160 2.14 -3.42 5.92
CA LYS A 160 1.99 -4.77 6.49
C LYS A 160 2.89 -4.92 7.71
N GLU A 161 2.39 -5.50 8.80
CA GLU A 161 3.22 -5.84 9.96
C GLU A 161 4.06 -7.09 9.66
N ASN A 162 5.38 -6.98 9.72
CA ASN A 162 6.30 -8.10 9.58
C ASN A 162 7.31 -8.10 10.73
N ARG A 163 7.20 -9.09 11.63
CA ARG A 163 8.12 -9.29 12.77
C ARG A 163 8.35 -8.02 13.60
N LYS A 164 7.28 -7.26 13.89
CA LYS A 164 7.27 -6.00 14.66
C LYS A 164 7.83 -4.78 13.93
N GLN A 165 7.97 -4.86 12.61
CA GLN A 165 8.29 -3.71 11.77
C GLN A 165 7.20 -3.56 10.71
N HIS A 166 6.96 -2.35 10.25
CA HIS A 166 6.06 -2.13 9.14
C HIS A 166 6.84 -2.12 7.83
N GLN A 167 6.34 -2.91 6.88
CA GLN A 167 6.68 -2.80 5.47
C GLN A 167 5.71 -1.82 4.84
N TYR A 168 6.21 -0.76 4.21
CA TYR A 168 5.38 0.22 3.53
C TYR A 168 5.39 -0.02 2.04
N GLY A 169 4.26 0.27 1.39
CA GLY A 169 4.13 0.18 -0.06
C GLY A 169 3.02 1.06 -0.61
N TRP A 170 2.90 1.02 -1.93
CA TRP A 170 1.87 1.71 -2.68
C TRP A 170 1.33 0.84 -3.82
N VAL A 171 0.09 1.10 -4.23
CA VAL A 171 -0.53 0.58 -5.45
C VAL A 171 -0.91 1.76 -6.34
N GLU A 172 -0.51 1.72 -7.61
CA GLU A 172 -0.83 2.71 -8.64
C GLU A 172 -2.14 2.34 -9.34
N ILE A 173 -3.06 3.30 -9.36
CA ILE A 173 -4.40 3.11 -9.87
C ILE A 173 -4.73 4.26 -10.80
N ASN A 174 -5.11 3.94 -12.04
CA ASN A 174 -5.65 4.89 -12.99
C ASN A 174 -7.18 4.82 -12.99
N MET A 175 -7.81 5.92 -12.59
CA MET A 175 -9.26 6.10 -12.63
C MET A 175 -9.66 6.82 -13.91
N GLU A 176 -10.31 6.10 -14.83
CA GLU A 176 -10.84 6.67 -16.06
C GLU A 176 -12.29 7.15 -15.90
N ALA A 177 -12.84 7.77 -16.95
CA ALA A 177 -14.20 8.25 -16.93
C ALA A 177 -15.22 7.12 -16.73
N GLY A 178 -16.15 7.32 -15.80
CA GLY A 178 -17.23 6.38 -15.51
C GLY A 178 -16.82 5.33 -14.48
N SER A 179 -16.91 4.06 -14.86
CA SER A 179 -16.77 2.89 -13.97
C SER A 179 -15.60 1.99 -14.37
N SER A 180 -14.53 2.56 -14.95
CA SER A 180 -13.33 1.82 -15.39
C SER A 180 -12.11 2.25 -14.58
N TRP A 181 -11.49 1.29 -13.93
CA TRP A 181 -10.35 1.47 -13.04
C TRP A 181 -9.27 0.49 -13.44
N PHE A 182 -8.01 0.92 -13.42
CA PHE A 182 -6.89 0.09 -13.83
C PHE A 182 -5.84 0.06 -12.73
N ILE A 183 -5.47 -1.15 -12.30
CA ILE A 183 -4.35 -1.36 -11.38
C ILE A 183 -3.12 -1.60 -12.22
N ASN A 184 -2.24 -0.60 -12.28
CA ASN A 184 -1.11 -0.59 -13.19
C ASN A 184 0.12 -1.27 -12.58
N SER A 185 0.41 -0.97 -11.31
CA SER A 185 1.64 -1.43 -10.66
C SER A 185 1.54 -1.29 -9.15
N TYR A 186 2.48 -1.91 -8.43
CA TYR A 186 2.65 -1.71 -6.99
C TYR A 186 4.12 -1.87 -6.59
N ALA A 187 4.50 -1.24 -5.49
CA ALA A 187 5.84 -1.37 -4.93
C ALA A 187 5.82 -1.36 -3.42
N PHE A 188 6.82 -1.97 -2.80
CA PHE A 188 6.97 -2.01 -1.36
C PHE A 188 8.43 -2.21 -0.95
N ILE A 189 8.69 -1.93 0.33
CA ILE A 189 10.03 -2.06 0.91
C ILE A 189 10.32 -3.52 1.24
N THR A 190 11.20 -4.20 0.50
CA THR A 190 11.61 -5.58 0.80
C THR A 190 12.95 -5.61 1.53
N LYS A 191 13.10 -6.54 2.47
CA LYS A 191 14.32 -6.76 3.22
C LYS A 191 14.75 -8.22 3.18
#